data_AF-A0A820KEP0-F1
#
_entry.id   AF-A0A820KEP0-F1
#
_cell.length_a   1.000
_cell.length_b   1.000
_cell.length_c   1.000
_cell.angle_alpha   90.00
_cell.angle_beta   90.00
_cell.angle_gamma   90.00
#
_symmetry.space_group_name_H-M   'P 1'
#
loop_
_entity.id
_entity.type
_entity.pdbx_description
1 polymer ?
#
loop_
_entity_poly.entity_id
_entity_poly.type
_entity_poly.pdbx_seq_one_letter_code
_entity_poly.pdbx_strand_id
1 'polypeptide(L)' 'GWDPIFQPDNEQGQPGDKTFAEMDKTIKNQISHRSQSLKLVKDYFEKHPEYRS' A
#
# COMPACT_ATOMS: atom_id res chain seq x y z
N GLY A 1 4.69 13.60 7.99
CA GLY A 1 5.32 12.36 7.48
C GLY A 1 6.14 12.68 6.25
N TRP A 2 6.68 11.67 5.56
CA TRP A 2 7.51 11.84 4.36
C TRP A 2 6.71 11.92 3.06
N ASP A 3 5.37 11.80 3.14
CA ASP A 3 4.48 11.78 1.97
C ASP A 3 4.67 12.94 0.97
N PRO A 4 4.97 14.20 1.38
CA PRO A 4 5.19 15.30 0.43
C PRO A 4 6.48 15.22 -0.38
N ILE A 5 7.41 14.34 -0.04
CA ILE A 5 8.70 14.19 -0.72
C ILE A 5 9.00 12.75 -1.13
N PHE A 6 8.06 11.83 -0.90
CA PHE A 6 8.17 10.45 -1.32
C PHE A 6 7.35 10.23 -2.58
N GLN A 7 8.05 10.01 -3.70
CA GLN A 7 7.50 9.69 -5.00
C GLN A 7 7.71 8.20 -5.26
N PRO A 8 6.65 7.36 -5.16
CA PRO A 8 6.79 5.93 -5.46
C PRO A 8 7.05 5.71 -6.94
N ASP A 9 7.72 4.60 -7.23
CA ASP A 9 7.80 4.08 -8.59
C ASP A 9 6.42 3.62 -9.08
N ASN A 10 6.22 3.65 -10.39
CA ASN A 10 5.08 3.03 -11.06
C ASN A 10 5.19 1.50 -11.05
N GLU A 11 4.16 0.83 -11.56
CA GLU A 11 4.09 -0.64 -11.57
C GLU A 11 5.22 -1.30 -12.39
N GLN A 12 5.86 -0.54 -13.27
CA GLN A 12 6.99 -0.96 -14.10
C GLN A 12 8.34 -0.70 -13.42
N GLY A 13 8.35 -0.21 -12.17
CA GLY A 13 9.58 0.11 -11.43
C GLY A 13 10.31 1.34 -11.96
N GLN A 14 9.61 2.23 -12.68
CA GLN A 14 10.14 3.53 -13.09
C GLN A 14 9.61 4.63 -12.19
N PRO A 15 10.30 5.77 -12.05
CA PRO A 15 9.80 6.88 -11.24
C PRO A 15 8.36 7.24 -11.62
N GLY A 16 7.45 7.29 -10.65
CA GLY A 16 6.08 7.79 -10.87
C GLY A 16 6.06 9.30 -11.06
N ASP A 17 4.87 9.91 -11.23
CA ASP A 17 4.75 11.35 -11.50
C ASP A 17 4.28 12.19 -10.30
N LYS A 18 3.94 11.55 -9.18
CA LYS A 18 3.32 12.20 -8.01
C LYS A 18 3.93 11.70 -6.72
N THR A 19 4.01 12.57 -5.73
CA THR A 19 4.30 12.18 -4.35
C THR A 19 3.07 11.59 -3.67
N PHE A 20 3.25 10.84 -2.58
CA PHE A 20 2.11 10.31 -1.81
C PHE A 20 1.18 11.38 -1.23
N ALA A 21 1.64 12.63 -1.06
CA ALA A 21 0.78 13.74 -0.64
C ALA A 21 -0.12 14.27 -1.77
N GLU A 22 0.33 14.15 -3.03
CA GLU A 22 -0.39 14.60 -4.22
C GLU A 22 -1.36 13.54 -4.76
N MET A 23 -1.30 12.31 -4.24
CA MET A 23 -2.20 11.23 -4.62
C MET A 23 -3.51 11.26 -3.86
N ASP A 24 -4.60 10.91 -4.56
CA ASP A 24 -5.87 10.63 -3.91
C ASP A 24 -5.75 9.50 -2.91
N LYS A 25 -6.50 9.60 -1.81
CA LYS A 25 -6.47 8.63 -0.71
C LYS A 25 -6.77 7.21 -1.19
N THR A 26 -7.64 7.06 -2.18
CA THR A 26 -7.99 5.77 -2.80
C THR A 26 -6.79 5.15 -3.51
N ILE A 27 -6.10 5.91 -4.36
CA ILE A 27 -4.90 5.47 -5.10
C ILE A 27 -3.78 5.14 -4.11
N LYS A 28 -3.51 6.04 -3.15
CA LYS A 28 -2.51 5.81 -2.11
C LYS A 28 -2.77 4.51 -1.34
N ASN A 29 -4.02 4.23 -1.00
CA ASN A 29 -4.38 2.99 -0.31
C ASN A 29 -4.26 1.74 -1.19
N GLN A 30 -4.20 1.85 -2.50
CA GLN A 30 -3.94 0.69 -3.38
C GLN A 30 -2.45 0.36 -3.45
N ILE A 31 -1.60 1.39 -3.53
CA ILE A 31 -0.16 1.21 -3.80
C ILE A 31 0.75 1.34 -2.58
N SER A 32 0.26 1.83 -1.44
CA SER A 32 1.13 2.03 -0.27
C SER A 32 1.67 0.71 0.29
N HIS A 33 2.92 0.71 0.74
CA HIS A 33 3.53 -0.41 1.47
C HIS A 33 2.62 -0.95 2.58
N ARG A 34 2.00 -0.04 3.36
CA ARG A 34 1.14 -0.38 4.48
C ARG A 34 -0.08 -1.18 4.06
N SER A 35 -0.77 -0.74 3.01
CA SER A 35 -1.99 -1.41 2.57
C SER A 35 -1.69 -2.77 1.93
N GLN A 36 -0.59 -2.88 1.19
CA GLN A 36 -0.14 -4.16 0.64
C GLN A 36 0.23 -5.15 1.76
N SER A 37 0.99 -4.72 2.77
CA SER A 37 1.29 -5.55 3.94
C SER A 37 0.02 -5.95 4.69
N LEU A 38 -0.92 -5.02 4.88
CA LEU A 38 -2.19 -5.31 5.55
C LEU A 38 -3.03 -6.33 4.77
N LYS A 39 -3.01 -6.29 3.44
CA LYS A 39 -3.64 -7.30 2.60
C LYS A 39 -3.06 -8.68 2.89
N LEU A 40 -1.73 -8.82 2.91
CA LEU A 40 -1.08 -10.11 3.20
C LEU A 40 -1.46 -10.65 4.59
N VAL A 41 -1.56 -9.77 5.59
CA VAL A 41 -2.00 -10.15 6.95
C VAL A 41 -3.44 -10.65 6.94
N LYS A 42 -4.35 -9.95 6.24
CA LYS A 42 -5.75 -10.38 6.08
C LYS A 42 -5.85 -11.71 5.36
N ASP A 43 -5.16 -11.84 4.21
CA ASP A 43 -5.12 -13.07 3.41
C ASP A 43 -4.62 -14.26 4.24
N TYR A 44 -3.66 -14.04 5.16
CA TYR A 44 -3.18 -15.06 6.06
C TYR A 44 -4.25 -15.52 7.04
N PHE A 45 -4.93 -14.59 7.72
CA PHE A 45 -5.99 -14.94 8.68
C PHE A 45 -7.24 -15.52 8.03
N GLU A 46 -7.54 -15.19 6.78
CA GLU A 46 -8.61 -15.83 6.02
C GLU A 46 -8.28 -17.29 5.69
N LYS A 47 -7.00 -17.59 5.40
CA LYS A 47 -6.53 -18.95 5.14
C LYS A 47 -6.38 -19.81 6.39
N HIS A 48 -6.28 -19.18 7.57
CA HIS A 48 -6.06 -19.84 8.86
C HIS A 48 -7.15 -19.44 9.86
N PRO A 49 -8.41 -19.87 9.65
CA PRO A 49 -9.53 -19.52 10.51
C PRO A 49 -9.37 -20.01 11.95
N GLU A 50 -8.50 -21.00 12.22
CA GLU A 50 -8.16 -21.48 13.55
C GLU A 50 -7.53 -20.40 14.46
N TYR A 51 -7.00 -19.32 13.89
CA TYR A 51 -6.46 -18.19 14.63
C TYR A 51 -7.47 -17.05 14.88
N ARG A 52 -8.73 -17.20 14.41
CA ARG A 52 -9.81 -16.29 14.83
C ARG A 52 -10.27 -16.68 16.23
N SER A 53 -10.04 -15.77 17.19
CA SER A 53 -10.54 -15.85 18.57
C SER A 53 -12.05 -15.82 18.65
#